data_AF-X2BQ71-F1
#
_entry.id   AF-X2BQ71-F1
#
_cell.length_a   1.000
_cell.length_b   1.000
_cell.length_c   1.000
_cell.angle_alpha   90.00
_cell.angle_beta   90.00
_cell.angle_gamma   90.00
#
_symmetry.space_group_name_H-M   'P 1'
#
loop_
_entity.id
_entity.type
_entity.pdbx_description
1 polymer ?
#
loop_
_entity_poly.entity_id
_entity_poly.type
_entity_poly.pdbx_seq_one_letter_code
_entity_poly.pdbx_strand_id
1 'polypeptide(L)'
;MRKRISAIINKLNISIMMMIVVLMIGCGQQAVEAGKDGAAAATGGRSLSEVLMEVGKSAENAFYSFMALVSDTLGLRVTKDTKKNEVGGYFNSLGGKLGKASDELEEVAKKSEVEGAKDGPIAVAIRAAVDTAKTTLSTLKGHLESLKGIGDDKVVGWAENDQQGIKPADDGLNKFLNALQSIVKAATDAGVLAPKAGNTTLTVNGVDNKDGAKVLAIDKPGAAVGEKASLIVSAVSGEEILASIVASKEGDQALGAAADGTTTAMSFAKGGTKDNLSNANTPKAAAVAGGIALRSLVKDGKLASHNDNSEKAVQAAGVIAANKLLVSVEDLIKKTVKNVLEKAKEKIDKARAPKATGQQ
;
A
#
# COMPACT_ATOMS: atom_id res chain seq x y z
N MET A 1 26.85 -1.75 12.33
CA MET A 1 26.27 -0.48 12.82
C MET A 1 24.74 -0.48 12.86
N ARG A 2 24.01 -0.79 11.77
CA ARG A 2 22.53 -0.74 11.74
C ARG A 2 21.81 -1.57 12.84
N LYS A 3 22.27 -2.79 13.15
CA LYS A 3 21.70 -3.59 14.25
C LYS A 3 21.86 -2.95 15.64
N ARG A 4 22.97 -2.23 15.89
CA ARG A 4 23.18 -1.51 17.15
C ARG A 4 22.28 -0.27 17.24
N ILE A 5 22.09 0.44 16.13
CA ILE A 5 21.22 1.62 16.07
C ILE A 5 19.73 1.23 16.25
N SER A 6 19.26 0.15 15.61
CA SER A 6 17.89 -0.34 15.83
C SER A 6 17.66 -0.83 17.26
N ALA A 7 18.65 -1.46 17.89
CA ALA A 7 18.56 -1.86 19.29
C ALA A 7 18.53 -0.64 20.24
N ILE A 8 19.27 0.42 19.92
CA ILE A 8 19.26 1.69 20.67
C ILE A 8 17.92 2.41 20.49
N ILE A 9 17.35 2.44 19.29
CA ILE A 9 16.04 3.07 19.02
C ILE A 9 14.90 2.28 19.71
N ASN A 10 14.92 0.95 19.66
CA ASN A 10 13.94 0.15 20.41
C ASN A 10 14.09 0.30 21.93
N LYS A 11 15.32 0.38 22.45
CA LYS A 11 15.56 0.67 23.86
C LYS A 11 15.14 2.08 24.24
N LEU A 12 15.31 3.07 23.36
CA LEU A 12 14.89 4.46 23.59
C LEU A 12 13.37 4.60 23.57
N ASN A 13 12.66 3.94 22.63
CA ASN A 13 11.20 3.93 22.59
C ASN A 13 10.59 3.21 23.81
N ILE A 14 11.17 2.09 24.23
CA ILE A 14 10.72 1.37 25.44
C ILE A 14 11.07 2.17 26.71
N SER A 15 12.24 2.81 26.75
CA SER A 15 12.67 3.65 27.87
C SER A 15 11.81 4.91 28.00
N ILE A 16 11.41 5.56 26.90
CA ILE A 16 10.47 6.69 26.93
C ILE A 16 9.08 6.23 27.37
N MET A 17 8.62 5.06 26.91
CA MET A 17 7.36 4.47 27.39
C MET A 17 7.40 4.12 28.88
N MET A 18 8.53 3.61 29.39
CA MET A 18 8.70 3.31 30.82
C MET A 18 8.90 4.58 31.66
N MET A 19 9.55 5.62 31.14
CA MET A 19 9.76 6.87 31.87
C MET A 19 8.45 7.65 32.05
N ILE A 20 7.52 7.56 31.08
CA ILE A 20 6.14 8.07 31.22
C ILE A 20 5.33 7.26 32.25
N VAL A 21 5.65 5.98 32.45
CA VAL A 21 4.97 5.12 33.45
C VAL A 21 5.59 5.25 34.86
N VAL A 22 6.85 5.68 34.99
CA VAL A 22 7.57 5.74 36.28
C VAL A 22 7.66 7.16 36.89
N LEU A 23 7.32 8.22 36.15
CA LEU A 23 7.27 9.60 36.68
C LEU A 23 6.01 9.93 37.53
N MET A 24 5.23 8.92 37.95
CA MET A 24 3.98 9.08 38.71
C MET A 24 4.08 8.67 40.19
N ILE A 25 5.28 8.70 40.78
CA ILE A 25 5.46 8.47 42.23
C ILE A 25 6.30 9.64 42.80
N GLY A 26 5.61 10.65 43.35
CA GLY A 26 6.25 11.81 43.98
C GLY A 26 5.26 12.84 44.52
N CYS A 27 4.79 12.61 45.76
CA CYS A 27 4.29 13.52 46.80
C CYS A 27 3.40 14.75 46.48
N GLY A 28 2.25 14.85 47.18
CA GLY A 28 1.79 16.14 47.74
C GLY A 28 0.28 16.42 47.72
N GLN A 29 -0.41 15.99 48.77
CA GLN A 29 -1.66 16.52 49.37
C GLN A 29 -2.52 17.55 48.60
N GLN A 30 -3.81 17.21 48.46
CA GLN A 30 -4.83 17.83 49.31
C GLN A 30 -6.04 16.91 49.44
N ALA A 31 -6.26 16.43 50.67
CA ALA A 31 -7.52 15.82 51.08
C ALA A 31 -8.57 16.94 51.10
N VAL A 32 -9.62 16.80 50.31
CA VAL A 32 -10.86 17.55 50.53
C VAL A 32 -11.81 16.60 51.24
N GLU A 33 -11.96 16.82 52.54
CA GLU A 33 -12.96 16.15 53.35
C GLU A 33 -14.36 16.41 52.78
N ALA A 34 -15.15 15.33 52.71
CA ALA A 34 -16.55 15.38 52.38
C ALA A 34 -17.34 16.01 53.54
N GLY A 35 -17.45 17.33 53.53
CA GLY A 35 -18.39 18.10 54.34
C GLY A 35 -19.74 18.22 53.64
N LYS A 36 -20.81 17.98 54.42
CA LYS A 36 -22.23 18.10 54.06
C LYS A 36 -22.62 19.45 53.47
N ASP A 37 -23.65 19.40 52.62
CA ASP A 37 -24.60 20.44 52.25
C ASP A 37 -24.04 21.73 51.63
N GLY A 38 -24.25 21.89 50.32
CA GLY A 38 -24.05 23.17 49.64
C GLY A 38 -24.04 23.07 48.12
N ALA A 39 -25.23 23.21 47.53
CA ALA A 39 -25.50 23.56 46.13
C ALA A 39 -24.31 23.50 45.15
N ALA A 40 -24.16 22.37 44.45
CA ALA A 40 -23.33 22.31 43.27
C ALA A 40 -23.89 23.29 42.23
N ALA A 41 -23.09 24.31 41.93
CA ALA A 41 -23.28 25.15 40.77
C ALA A 41 -23.42 24.25 39.54
N ALA A 42 -24.55 24.41 38.83
CA ALA A 42 -24.80 23.79 37.54
C ALA A 42 -23.82 24.36 36.50
N THR A 43 -22.60 23.86 36.48
CA THR A 43 -21.78 23.88 35.27
C THR A 43 -22.16 22.63 34.49
N GLY A 44 -22.72 22.80 33.29
CA GLY A 44 -23.18 21.72 32.40
C GLY A 44 -22.04 20.87 31.82
N GLY A 45 -21.10 20.43 32.65
CA GLY A 45 -20.01 19.55 32.29
C GLY A 45 -20.49 18.11 32.17
N ARG A 46 -20.17 17.46 31.04
CA ARG A 46 -20.50 16.07 30.78
C ARG A 46 -19.73 15.17 31.74
N SER A 47 -20.38 14.13 32.27
CA SER A 47 -19.70 13.18 33.15
C SER A 47 -18.61 12.42 32.38
N LEU A 48 -17.51 12.05 33.06
CA LEU A 48 -16.45 11.27 32.43
C LEU A 48 -16.98 9.99 31.77
N SER A 49 -17.94 9.31 32.40
CA SER A 49 -18.58 8.11 31.84
C SER A 49 -19.31 8.39 30.53
N GLU A 50 -19.98 9.53 30.42
CA GLU A 50 -20.69 9.95 29.20
C GLU A 50 -19.71 10.26 28.06
N VAL A 51 -18.61 10.95 28.36
CA VAL A 51 -17.51 11.24 27.42
C VAL A 51 -16.92 9.93 26.89
N LEU A 52 -16.59 9.00 27.78
CA LEU A 52 -16.01 7.71 27.39
C LEU A 52 -17.00 6.85 26.60
N MET A 53 -18.31 6.94 26.86
CA MET A 53 -19.32 6.26 26.06
C MET A 53 -19.40 6.83 24.65
N GLU A 54 -19.38 8.16 24.51
CA GLU A 54 -19.40 8.80 23.19
C GLU A 54 -18.12 8.53 22.38
N VAL A 55 -16.95 8.57 23.01
CA VAL A 55 -15.68 8.16 22.37
C VAL A 55 -15.80 6.74 21.82
N GLY A 56 -16.38 5.82 22.59
CA GLY A 56 -16.61 4.44 22.15
C GLY A 56 -17.49 4.34 20.93
N LYS A 57 -18.66 4.99 20.97
CA LYS A 57 -19.59 5.05 19.84
C LYS A 57 -18.93 5.68 18.61
N SER A 58 -18.13 6.73 18.81
CA SER A 58 -17.41 7.40 17.74
C SER A 58 -16.32 6.52 17.12
N ALA A 59 -15.56 5.80 17.96
CA ALA A 59 -14.53 4.87 17.52
C ALA A 59 -15.13 3.68 16.75
N GLU A 60 -16.26 3.16 17.21
CA GLU A 60 -17.01 2.12 16.49
C GLU A 60 -17.53 2.64 15.15
N ASN A 61 -18.12 3.83 15.11
CA ASN A 61 -18.57 4.43 13.86
C ASN A 61 -17.43 4.63 12.86
N ALA A 62 -16.28 5.18 13.29
CA ALA A 62 -15.11 5.33 12.43
C ALA A 62 -14.61 3.97 11.90
N PHE A 63 -14.66 2.93 12.74
CA PHE A 63 -14.30 1.57 12.34
C PHE A 63 -15.29 0.99 11.31
N TYR A 64 -16.60 1.17 11.49
CA TYR A 64 -17.63 0.71 10.57
C TYR A 64 -17.62 1.46 9.24
N SER A 65 -17.54 2.80 9.29
CA SER A 65 -17.33 3.65 8.11
C SER A 65 -16.14 3.14 7.30
N PHE A 66 -15.05 2.78 7.98
CA PHE A 66 -13.87 2.25 7.32
C PHE A 66 -14.05 0.85 6.71
N MET A 67 -14.68 -0.08 7.43
CA MET A 67 -14.96 -1.42 6.89
C MET A 67 -15.84 -1.35 5.64
N ALA A 68 -16.85 -0.49 5.65
CA ALA A 68 -17.67 -0.20 4.48
C ALA A 68 -16.82 0.41 3.36
N LEU A 69 -16.00 1.42 3.68
CA LEU A 69 -15.12 2.09 2.73
C LEU A 69 -14.18 1.10 2.03
N VAL A 70 -13.46 0.26 2.77
CA VAL A 70 -12.57 -0.75 2.18
C VAL A 70 -13.32 -1.77 1.35
N SER A 71 -14.53 -2.15 1.78
CA SER A 71 -15.32 -3.15 1.06
C SER A 71 -15.90 -2.58 -0.25
N ASP A 72 -16.31 -1.31 -0.26
CA ASP A 72 -16.93 -0.64 -1.41
C ASP A 72 -15.93 -0.05 -2.40
N THR A 73 -14.70 0.22 -1.95
CA THR A 73 -13.68 0.83 -2.82
C THR A 73 -12.82 -0.20 -3.50
N LEU A 74 -12.46 -1.28 -2.81
CA LEU A 74 -11.53 -2.26 -3.34
C LEU A 74 -12.21 -3.19 -4.34
N GLY A 75 -11.44 -3.68 -5.30
CA GLY A 75 -11.95 -4.53 -6.38
C GLY A 75 -11.81 -3.91 -7.76
N LEU A 76 -10.86 -2.98 -7.98
CA LEU A 76 -10.59 -2.52 -9.34
C LEU A 76 -10.17 -3.71 -10.20
N ARG A 77 -10.96 -3.98 -11.22
CA ARG A 77 -10.63 -4.93 -12.28
C ARG A 77 -10.60 -4.19 -13.59
N VAL A 78 -9.41 -4.07 -14.15
CA VAL A 78 -9.21 -3.43 -15.45
C VAL A 78 -9.53 -4.43 -16.56
N THR A 79 -10.06 -3.92 -17.66
CA THR A 79 -10.37 -4.68 -18.87
C THR A 79 -9.55 -4.14 -20.03
N LYS A 80 -9.71 -4.74 -21.22
CA LYS A 80 -9.10 -4.23 -22.46
C LYS A 80 -9.56 -2.82 -22.84
N ASP A 81 -10.70 -2.37 -22.32
CA ASP A 81 -11.31 -1.08 -22.66
C ASP A 81 -11.00 -0.02 -21.59
N THR A 82 -10.57 -0.44 -20.39
CA THR A 82 -10.20 0.44 -19.28
C THR A 82 -9.00 1.30 -19.65
N LYS A 83 -9.12 2.61 -19.42
CA LYS A 83 -8.04 3.55 -19.69
C LYS A 83 -7.04 3.60 -18.54
N LYS A 84 -5.77 3.89 -18.84
CA LYS A 84 -4.73 3.97 -17.80
C LYS A 84 -4.99 5.11 -16.82
N ASN A 85 -5.53 6.24 -17.29
CA ASN A 85 -5.92 7.36 -16.43
C ASN A 85 -7.09 7.02 -15.48
N GLU A 86 -7.97 6.08 -15.83
CA GLU A 86 -9.02 5.57 -14.92
C GLU A 86 -8.40 4.83 -13.73
N VAL A 87 -7.30 4.10 -13.94
CA VAL A 87 -6.53 3.46 -12.86
C VAL A 87 -5.91 4.51 -11.93
N GLY A 88 -5.34 5.59 -12.49
CA GLY A 88 -4.85 6.71 -11.70
C GLY A 88 -5.97 7.39 -10.89
N GLY A 89 -7.12 7.63 -11.53
CA GLY A 89 -8.33 8.17 -10.90
C GLY A 89 -8.84 7.30 -9.75
N TYR A 90 -8.79 5.98 -9.92
CA TYR A 90 -9.14 5.01 -8.88
C TYR A 90 -8.23 5.14 -7.65
N PHE A 91 -6.90 5.15 -7.82
CA PHE A 91 -5.99 5.32 -6.69
C PHE A 91 -6.20 6.65 -5.98
N ASN A 92 -6.42 7.74 -6.74
CA ASN A 92 -6.73 9.04 -6.16
C ASN A 92 -8.03 9.02 -5.32
N SER A 93 -9.08 8.35 -5.80
CA SER A 93 -10.33 8.15 -5.06
C SER A 93 -10.09 7.36 -3.76
N LEU A 94 -9.32 6.28 -3.83
CA LEU A 94 -8.94 5.49 -2.66
C LEU A 94 -8.16 6.33 -1.63
N GLY A 95 -7.21 7.16 -2.08
CA GLY A 95 -6.49 8.10 -1.22
C GLY A 95 -7.42 9.10 -0.52
N GLY A 96 -8.37 9.70 -1.26
CA GLY A 96 -9.36 10.60 -0.68
C GLY A 96 -10.23 9.94 0.38
N LYS A 97 -10.59 8.67 0.17
CA LYS A 97 -11.32 7.85 1.14
C LYS A 97 -10.49 7.58 2.41
N LEU A 98 -9.20 7.24 2.29
CA LEU A 98 -8.31 7.15 3.46
C LEU A 98 -8.20 8.48 4.22
N GLY A 99 -8.29 9.61 3.51
CA GLY A 99 -8.40 10.95 4.11
C GLY A 99 -9.63 11.09 5.01
N LYS A 100 -10.81 10.75 4.49
CA LYS A 100 -12.06 10.79 5.28
C LYS A 100 -11.99 9.92 6.53
N ALA A 101 -11.41 8.73 6.44
CA ALA A 101 -11.21 7.85 7.60
C ALA A 101 -10.27 8.49 8.65
N SER A 102 -9.23 9.18 8.19
CA SER A 102 -8.33 9.93 9.07
C SER A 102 -9.05 11.08 9.78
N ASP A 103 -10.00 11.75 9.11
CA ASP A 103 -10.82 12.80 9.70
C ASP A 103 -11.82 12.24 10.73
N GLU A 104 -12.44 11.09 10.47
CA GLU A 104 -13.31 10.44 11.45
C GLU A 104 -12.55 10.02 12.73
N LEU A 105 -11.32 9.53 12.60
CA LEU A 105 -10.46 9.23 13.74
C LEU A 105 -10.10 10.49 14.55
N GLU A 106 -9.91 11.63 13.87
CA GLU A 106 -9.65 12.90 14.54
C GLU A 106 -10.81 13.31 15.45
N GLU A 107 -12.06 13.11 15.00
CA GLU A 107 -13.24 13.37 15.82
C GLU A 107 -13.31 12.46 17.06
N VAL A 108 -12.81 11.22 16.98
CA VAL A 108 -12.69 10.34 18.15
C VAL A 108 -11.76 10.95 19.21
N ALA A 109 -10.61 11.49 18.79
CA ALA A 109 -9.67 12.12 19.71
C ALA A 109 -10.25 13.40 20.32
N LYS A 110 -10.84 14.29 19.51
CA LYS A 110 -11.47 15.53 20.00
C LYS A 110 -12.55 15.26 21.04
N LYS A 111 -13.36 14.22 20.86
CA LYS A 111 -14.39 13.83 21.84
C LYS A 111 -13.82 13.42 23.19
N SER A 112 -12.57 12.99 23.24
CA SER A 112 -11.89 12.68 24.51
C SER A 112 -11.33 13.92 25.22
N GLU A 113 -11.23 15.06 24.53
CA GLU A 113 -10.61 16.29 25.00
C GLU A 113 -11.65 17.26 25.56
N VAL A 114 -12.25 16.90 26.69
CA VAL A 114 -13.18 17.80 27.39
C VAL A 114 -12.44 18.87 28.20
N GLU A 115 -13.11 20.00 28.40
CA GLU A 115 -12.58 21.13 29.17
C GLU A 115 -12.18 20.69 30.58
N GLY A 116 -10.97 21.07 31.01
CA GLY A 116 -10.38 20.65 32.28
C GLY A 116 -9.74 19.25 32.31
N ALA A 117 -9.90 18.43 31.26
CA ALA A 117 -9.33 17.07 31.20
C ALA A 117 -8.61 16.72 29.88
N LYS A 118 -8.48 17.67 28.95
CA LYS A 118 -7.79 17.51 27.65
C LYS A 118 -6.35 16.99 27.78
N ASP A 119 -5.64 17.37 28.85
CA ASP A 119 -4.27 16.94 29.14
C ASP A 119 -4.23 15.75 30.10
N GLY A 120 -5.39 15.18 30.42
CA GLY A 120 -5.53 14.03 31.30
C GLY A 120 -5.00 12.74 30.66
N PRO A 121 -4.58 11.74 31.46
CA PRO A 121 -3.95 10.52 30.95
C PRO A 121 -4.79 9.75 29.92
N ILE A 122 -6.12 9.79 30.03
CA ILE A 122 -7.04 9.10 29.10
C ILE A 122 -7.06 9.81 27.73
N ALA A 123 -7.25 11.13 27.71
CA ALA A 123 -7.27 11.93 26.49
C ALA A 123 -5.94 11.84 25.75
N VAL A 124 -4.82 11.95 26.47
CA VAL A 124 -3.46 11.79 25.91
C VAL A 124 -3.26 10.41 25.30
N ALA A 125 -3.72 9.34 25.95
CA ALA A 125 -3.61 7.98 25.42
C ALA A 125 -4.45 7.76 24.16
N ILE A 126 -5.69 8.29 24.12
CA ILE A 126 -6.57 8.23 22.95
C ILE A 126 -5.97 9.02 21.78
N ARG A 127 -5.54 10.27 22.05
CA ARG A 127 -4.89 11.14 21.06
C ARG A 127 -3.66 10.45 20.45
N ALA A 128 -2.78 9.89 21.27
CA ALA A 128 -1.60 9.17 20.78
C ALA A 128 -1.95 7.95 19.91
N ALA A 129 -3.00 7.21 20.26
CA ALA A 129 -3.49 6.08 19.46
C ALA A 129 -4.03 6.54 18.10
N VAL A 130 -4.82 7.62 18.09
CA VAL A 130 -5.39 8.24 16.88
C VAL A 130 -4.28 8.81 15.98
N ASP A 131 -3.34 9.57 16.53
CA ASP A 131 -2.27 10.21 15.75
C ASP A 131 -1.37 9.17 15.06
N THR A 132 -1.09 8.05 15.75
CA THR A 132 -0.35 6.93 15.15
C THR A 132 -1.08 6.37 13.93
N ALA A 133 -2.39 6.17 14.03
CA ALA A 133 -3.19 5.64 12.94
C ALA A 133 -3.29 6.63 11.77
N LYS A 134 -3.59 7.89 12.08
CA LYS A 134 -3.68 8.98 11.10
C LYS A 134 -2.38 9.19 10.33
N THR A 135 -1.22 9.06 10.99
CA THR A 135 0.09 9.16 10.33
C THR A 135 0.22 8.11 9.22
N THR A 136 -0.17 6.86 9.50
CA THR A 136 -0.11 5.78 8.51
C THR A 136 -1.10 5.99 7.37
N LEU A 137 -2.35 6.37 7.71
CA LEU A 137 -3.40 6.66 6.71
C LEU A 137 -3.01 7.82 5.78
N SER A 138 -2.47 8.90 6.33
CA SER A 138 -2.03 10.07 5.58
C SER A 138 -0.85 9.75 4.67
N THR A 139 0.07 8.89 5.13
CA THR A 139 1.19 8.39 4.33
C THR A 139 0.68 7.60 3.13
N LEU A 140 -0.20 6.62 3.35
CA LEU A 140 -0.84 5.85 2.28
C LEU A 140 -1.62 6.75 1.31
N LYS A 141 -2.40 7.70 1.82
CA LYS A 141 -3.12 8.70 1.03
C LYS A 141 -2.17 9.44 0.08
N GLY A 142 -1.07 10.01 0.61
CA GLY A 142 -0.12 10.76 -0.22
C GLY A 142 0.49 9.91 -1.34
N HIS A 143 0.83 8.66 -1.06
CA HIS A 143 1.33 7.74 -2.09
C HIS A 143 0.27 7.41 -3.15
N LEU A 144 -0.98 7.19 -2.75
CA LEU A 144 -2.09 6.92 -3.67
C LEU A 144 -2.45 8.14 -4.53
N GLU A 145 -2.45 9.35 -3.96
CA GLU A 145 -2.67 10.60 -4.70
C GLU A 145 -1.56 10.85 -5.72
N SER A 146 -0.31 10.47 -5.40
CA SER A 146 0.80 10.55 -6.35
C SER A 146 0.56 9.70 -7.61
N LEU A 147 -0.26 8.64 -7.51
CA LEU A 147 -0.60 7.77 -8.62
C LEU A 147 -1.66 8.35 -9.57
N LYS A 148 -2.32 9.49 -9.24
CA LYS A 148 -3.39 10.07 -10.05
C LYS A 148 -3.02 10.26 -11.53
N GLY A 149 -1.79 10.69 -11.79
CA GLY A 149 -1.28 11.02 -13.12
C GLY A 149 -0.37 9.95 -13.74
N ILE A 150 -0.40 8.70 -13.27
CA ILE A 150 0.48 7.65 -13.80
C ILE A 150 0.09 7.19 -15.20
N GLY A 151 -1.17 7.36 -15.60
CA GLY A 151 -1.73 6.87 -16.84
C GLY A 151 -2.25 7.97 -17.76
N ASP A 152 -2.52 7.60 -19.01
CA ASP A 152 -3.08 8.44 -20.06
C ASP A 152 -4.40 7.87 -20.60
N ASP A 153 -4.85 8.36 -21.76
CA ASP A 153 -6.06 7.94 -22.46
C ASP A 153 -5.93 6.60 -23.22
N LYS A 154 -4.74 5.97 -23.19
CA LYS A 154 -4.53 4.64 -23.76
C LYS A 154 -5.13 3.59 -22.84
N VAL A 155 -5.51 2.48 -23.46
CA VAL A 155 -6.06 1.34 -22.74
C VAL A 155 -4.97 0.61 -21.94
N VAL A 156 -5.37 -0.06 -20.87
CA VAL A 156 -4.48 -0.99 -20.17
C VAL A 156 -4.05 -2.10 -21.12
N GLY A 157 -2.75 -2.43 -21.08
CA GLY A 157 -2.15 -3.41 -21.97
C GLY A 157 -2.08 -2.95 -23.42
N TRP A 158 -2.11 -1.63 -23.68
CA TRP A 158 -2.05 -1.05 -25.03
C TRP A 158 -0.98 -1.73 -25.89
N ALA A 159 -1.44 -2.28 -27.00
CA ALA A 159 -0.66 -2.89 -28.06
C ALA A 159 -1.29 -2.50 -29.39
N GLU A 160 -0.48 -2.45 -30.44
CA GLU A 160 -0.92 -2.21 -31.81
C GLU A 160 -0.39 -3.31 -32.70
N ASN A 161 -1.19 -3.70 -33.69
CA ASN A 161 -0.90 -4.80 -34.60
C ASN A 161 0.42 -4.59 -35.37
N ASP A 162 1.30 -5.59 -35.33
CA ASP A 162 2.62 -5.59 -35.96
C ASP A 162 3.50 -4.36 -35.64
N GLN A 163 3.46 -3.88 -34.40
CA GLN A 163 4.23 -2.73 -33.92
C GLN A 163 5.20 -3.12 -32.79
N GLN A 164 6.34 -2.43 -32.76
CA GLN A 164 7.20 -2.45 -31.58
C GLN A 164 6.51 -1.86 -30.35
N GLY A 165 6.99 -2.23 -29.18
CA GLY A 165 6.61 -1.60 -27.93
C GLY A 165 7.23 -0.22 -27.78
N ILE A 166 6.72 0.54 -26.81
CA ILE A 166 7.23 1.85 -26.43
C ILE A 166 7.50 1.78 -24.94
N LYS A 167 8.74 2.09 -24.55
CA LYS A 167 9.07 2.22 -23.13
C LYS A 167 8.35 3.47 -22.57
N PRO A 168 7.76 3.40 -21.38
CA PRO A 168 7.29 4.61 -20.71
C PRO A 168 8.45 5.55 -20.41
N ALA A 169 8.15 6.83 -20.18
CA ALA A 169 9.14 7.79 -19.69
C ALA A 169 9.69 7.37 -18.32
N ASP A 170 10.98 7.60 -18.09
CA ASP A 170 11.65 7.21 -16.85
C ASP A 170 11.00 7.85 -15.61
N ASP A 171 10.62 9.13 -15.69
CA ASP A 171 9.90 9.82 -14.62
C ASP A 171 8.59 9.12 -14.23
N GLY A 172 7.83 8.65 -15.23
CA GLY A 172 6.57 7.93 -15.01
C GLY A 172 6.80 6.58 -14.33
N LEU A 173 7.81 5.83 -14.78
CA LEU A 173 8.19 4.55 -14.17
C LEU A 173 8.70 4.73 -12.73
N ASN A 174 9.60 5.69 -12.51
CA ASN A 174 10.18 5.97 -11.20
C ASN A 174 9.11 6.44 -10.22
N LYS A 175 8.18 7.30 -10.66
CA LYS A 175 7.04 7.72 -9.83
C LYS A 175 6.20 6.53 -9.40
N PHE A 176 5.88 5.61 -10.32
CA PHE A 176 5.08 4.44 -9.99
C PHE A 176 5.84 3.48 -9.06
N LEU A 177 7.12 3.21 -9.36
CA LEU A 177 7.99 2.40 -8.52
C LEU A 177 8.06 2.92 -7.08
N ASN A 178 8.34 4.21 -6.91
CA ASN A 178 8.49 4.85 -5.60
C ASN A 178 7.20 4.79 -4.79
N ALA A 179 6.06 5.03 -5.44
CA ALA A 179 4.76 4.92 -4.79
C ALA A 179 4.50 3.48 -4.30
N LEU A 180 4.77 2.46 -5.13
CA LEU A 180 4.62 1.06 -4.74
C LEU A 180 5.58 0.67 -3.61
N GLN A 181 6.85 1.07 -3.69
CA GLN A 181 7.83 0.85 -2.62
C GLN A 181 7.39 1.50 -1.31
N SER A 182 6.85 2.71 -1.37
CA SER A 182 6.42 3.44 -0.18
C SER A 182 5.14 2.86 0.42
N ILE A 183 4.20 2.39 -0.40
CA ILE A 183 3.02 1.64 0.06
C ILE A 183 3.45 0.35 0.77
N VAL A 184 4.39 -0.42 0.19
CA VAL A 184 4.94 -1.62 0.84
C VAL A 184 5.64 -1.27 2.14
N LYS A 185 6.43 -0.20 2.16
CA LYS A 185 7.11 0.26 3.37
C LYS A 185 6.11 0.61 4.47
N ALA A 186 5.09 1.42 4.17
CA ALA A 186 4.04 1.79 5.13
C ALA A 186 3.31 0.56 5.67
N ALA A 187 3.05 -0.44 4.83
CA ALA A 187 2.47 -1.71 5.26
C ALA A 187 3.39 -2.47 6.24
N THR A 188 4.68 -2.59 5.92
CA THR A 188 5.65 -3.28 6.78
C THR A 188 5.90 -2.55 8.10
N ASP A 189 5.95 -1.22 8.08
CA ASP A 189 6.09 -0.41 9.28
C ASP A 189 4.87 -0.55 10.21
N ALA A 190 3.68 -0.77 9.62
CA ALA A 190 2.47 -1.08 10.37
C ALA A 190 2.45 -2.52 10.92
N GLY A 191 3.35 -3.40 10.47
CA GLY A 191 3.44 -4.81 10.89
C GLY A 191 2.74 -5.81 9.96
N VAL A 192 2.42 -5.40 8.72
CA VAL A 192 1.98 -6.32 7.67
C VAL A 192 3.20 -6.96 6.99
N LEU A 193 3.09 -8.23 6.61
CA LEU A 193 4.17 -8.92 5.93
C LEU A 193 4.43 -8.32 4.54
N ALA A 194 5.70 -8.24 4.16
CA ALA A 194 6.12 -7.86 2.82
C ALA A 194 5.63 -8.88 1.76
N PRO A 195 5.43 -8.45 0.50
CA PRO A 195 5.07 -9.35 -0.58
C PRO A 195 6.17 -10.40 -0.81
N LYS A 196 5.76 -11.63 -1.16
CA LYS A 196 6.68 -12.77 -1.30
C LYS A 196 7.32 -12.78 -2.68
N ALA A 197 8.64 -12.99 -2.73
CA ALA A 197 9.36 -13.11 -3.99
C ALA A 197 9.14 -14.48 -4.65
N GLY A 198 9.08 -14.48 -5.98
CA GLY A 198 8.96 -15.68 -6.81
C GLY A 198 10.30 -16.08 -7.44
N ASN A 199 10.48 -17.38 -7.65
CA ASN A 199 11.67 -17.94 -8.30
C ASN A 199 11.36 -18.71 -9.60
N THR A 200 10.09 -18.80 -9.99
CA THR A 200 9.66 -19.37 -11.27
C THR A 200 10.39 -18.68 -12.42
N THR A 201 11.01 -19.47 -13.29
CA THR A 201 11.68 -18.99 -14.51
C THR A 201 10.70 -18.93 -15.70
N LEU A 202 11.18 -18.68 -16.91
CA LEU A 202 10.30 -18.62 -18.10
C LEU A 202 9.92 -20.01 -18.64
N THR A 203 10.46 -21.07 -18.05
CA THR A 203 10.00 -22.44 -18.31
C THR A 203 8.86 -22.77 -17.37
N VAL A 204 7.64 -22.81 -17.91
CA VAL A 204 6.42 -23.09 -17.14
C VAL A 204 5.92 -24.47 -17.54
N ASN A 205 5.81 -25.38 -16.56
CA ASN A 205 5.39 -26.77 -16.78
C ASN A 205 6.18 -27.50 -17.89
N GLY A 206 7.50 -27.24 -17.97
CA GLY A 206 8.39 -27.83 -18.98
C GLY A 206 8.32 -27.18 -20.37
N VAL A 207 7.48 -26.15 -20.55
CA VAL A 207 7.36 -25.41 -21.81
C VAL A 207 8.21 -24.14 -21.76
N ASP A 208 9.05 -23.92 -22.77
CA ASP A 208 9.85 -22.70 -22.92
C ASP A 208 9.00 -21.53 -23.43
N ASN A 209 8.73 -20.56 -22.56
CA ASN A 209 7.94 -19.37 -22.87
C ASN A 209 8.79 -18.12 -23.06
N LYS A 210 10.12 -18.22 -23.22
CA LYS A 210 11.01 -17.04 -23.26
C LYS A 210 10.63 -15.97 -24.28
N ASP A 211 10.05 -16.36 -25.43
CA ASP A 211 9.60 -15.39 -26.44
C ASP A 211 8.44 -14.51 -25.93
N GLY A 212 7.73 -14.91 -24.89
CA GLY A 212 6.74 -14.08 -24.22
C GLY A 212 7.34 -12.79 -23.63
N ALA A 213 8.63 -12.77 -23.30
CA ALA A 213 9.30 -11.54 -22.88
C ALA A 213 9.43 -10.51 -24.01
N LYS A 214 9.34 -10.93 -25.27
CA LYS A 214 9.43 -10.03 -26.44
C LYS A 214 8.25 -9.06 -26.55
N VAL A 215 7.16 -9.24 -25.80
CA VAL A 215 6.12 -8.20 -25.68
C VAL A 215 6.66 -6.90 -25.08
N LEU A 216 7.86 -6.93 -24.50
CA LEU A 216 8.58 -5.77 -23.98
C LEU A 216 9.65 -5.24 -24.96
N ALA A 217 9.69 -5.74 -26.20
CA ALA A 217 10.62 -5.30 -27.22
C ALA A 217 10.40 -3.84 -27.61
N ILE A 218 11.48 -3.16 -27.97
CA ILE A 218 11.44 -1.82 -28.62
C ILE A 218 11.69 -1.91 -30.13
N ASP A 219 11.92 -3.11 -30.64
CA ASP A 219 11.88 -3.53 -32.03
C ASP A 219 10.70 -4.51 -32.25
N LYS A 220 10.52 -4.99 -33.49
CA LYS A 220 9.44 -5.93 -33.81
C LYS A 220 9.66 -7.28 -33.10
N PRO A 221 8.67 -7.80 -32.35
CA PRO A 221 8.89 -8.90 -31.41
C PRO A 221 8.89 -10.30 -32.07
N GLY A 222 8.58 -10.40 -33.36
CA GLY A 222 8.45 -11.69 -34.07
C GLY A 222 7.22 -12.51 -33.62
N ALA A 223 7.04 -13.70 -34.19
CA ALA A 223 5.83 -14.49 -33.98
C ALA A 223 5.65 -15.07 -32.56
N ALA A 224 4.38 -15.32 -32.18
CA ALA A 224 3.95 -16.06 -30.99
C ALA A 224 4.32 -15.46 -29.61
N VAL A 225 4.20 -14.14 -29.44
CA VAL A 225 4.60 -13.45 -28.20
C VAL A 225 3.48 -13.30 -27.16
N GLY A 226 2.22 -13.09 -27.59
CA GLY A 226 1.09 -12.85 -26.68
C GLY A 226 0.68 -14.06 -25.83
N GLU A 227 0.57 -15.24 -26.44
CA GLU A 227 0.21 -16.48 -25.73
C GLU A 227 1.26 -16.87 -24.69
N LYS A 228 2.54 -16.83 -25.08
CA LYS A 228 3.66 -17.10 -24.18
C LYS A 228 3.76 -16.08 -23.04
N ALA A 229 3.51 -14.79 -23.32
CA ALA A 229 3.41 -13.77 -22.27
C ALA A 229 2.27 -14.08 -21.29
N SER A 230 1.12 -14.51 -21.79
CA SER A 230 -0.01 -14.92 -20.95
C SER A 230 0.33 -16.11 -20.06
N LEU A 231 1.09 -17.09 -20.57
CA LEU A 231 1.57 -18.23 -19.78
C LEU A 231 2.55 -17.80 -18.68
N ILE A 232 3.52 -16.92 -19.00
CA ILE A 232 4.45 -16.36 -18.00
C ILE A 232 3.68 -15.65 -16.88
N VAL A 233 2.78 -14.74 -17.26
CA VAL A 233 1.99 -13.95 -16.29
C VAL A 233 1.10 -14.87 -15.46
N SER A 234 0.55 -15.94 -16.05
CA SER A 234 -0.30 -16.91 -15.34
C SER A 234 0.47 -17.72 -14.30
N ALA A 235 1.76 -17.99 -14.53
CA ALA A 235 2.63 -18.77 -13.65
C ALA A 235 3.08 -18.07 -12.36
N VAL A 236 2.76 -16.78 -12.20
CA VAL A 236 3.16 -15.98 -11.02
C VAL A 236 1.97 -15.30 -10.38
N SER A 237 2.01 -15.14 -9.07
CA SER A 237 1.01 -14.40 -8.29
C SER A 237 1.22 -12.89 -8.36
N GLY A 238 0.19 -12.14 -7.97
CA GLY A 238 0.30 -10.68 -7.81
C GLY A 238 1.29 -10.27 -6.71
N GLU A 239 1.44 -11.07 -5.66
CA GLU A 239 2.43 -10.85 -4.60
C GLU A 239 3.86 -10.95 -5.16
N GLU A 240 4.13 -11.96 -5.99
CA GLU A 240 5.44 -12.12 -6.63
C GLU A 240 5.76 -10.99 -7.62
N ILE A 241 4.76 -10.56 -8.40
CA ILE A 241 4.88 -9.39 -9.30
C ILE A 241 5.22 -8.14 -8.48
N LEU A 242 4.44 -7.85 -7.43
CA LEU A 242 4.68 -6.68 -6.57
C LEU A 242 6.06 -6.74 -5.92
N ALA A 243 6.45 -7.89 -5.35
CA ALA A 243 7.77 -8.12 -4.76
C ALA A 243 8.90 -7.85 -5.78
N SER A 244 8.74 -8.33 -7.01
CA SER A 244 9.73 -8.11 -8.07
C SER A 244 9.84 -6.65 -8.49
N ILE A 245 8.74 -5.90 -8.50
CA ILE A 245 8.75 -4.47 -8.82
C ILE A 245 9.44 -3.70 -7.70
N VAL A 246 9.05 -3.87 -6.44
CA VAL A 246 9.61 -3.08 -5.33
C VAL A 246 11.08 -3.41 -5.03
N ALA A 247 11.58 -4.56 -5.48
CA ALA A 247 13.00 -4.91 -5.43
C ALA A 247 13.85 -4.19 -6.51
N SER A 248 13.21 -3.59 -7.52
CA SER A 248 13.88 -2.82 -8.58
C SER A 248 14.35 -1.45 -8.08
N LYS A 249 15.15 -0.75 -8.88
CA LYS A 249 15.69 0.59 -8.58
C LYS A 249 15.39 1.56 -9.73
N GLU A 250 15.28 2.85 -9.42
CA GLU A 250 15.10 3.90 -10.42
C GLU A 250 16.23 3.91 -11.48
N GLY A 251 17.46 3.65 -11.01
CA GLY A 251 18.66 3.58 -11.83
C GLY A 251 18.81 2.28 -12.64
N ASP A 252 17.87 1.35 -12.58
CA ASP A 252 17.91 0.14 -13.39
C ASP A 252 17.87 0.51 -14.88
N GLN A 253 18.78 -0.05 -15.66
CA GLN A 253 18.94 0.31 -17.07
C GLN A 253 18.03 -0.54 -17.96
N ALA A 254 17.75 -0.02 -19.16
CA ALA A 254 17.20 -0.84 -20.25
C ALA A 254 18.15 -2.00 -20.59
N LEU A 255 17.63 -3.06 -21.19
CA LEU A 255 18.42 -4.24 -21.55
C LEU A 255 19.31 -3.96 -22.77
N GLY A 256 20.59 -3.66 -22.49
CA GLY A 256 21.65 -3.61 -23.48
C GLY A 256 22.27 -4.98 -23.82
N ALA A 257 22.01 -6.00 -22.99
CA ALA A 257 22.50 -7.37 -23.16
C ALA A 257 21.39 -8.39 -22.85
N ALA A 258 21.69 -9.67 -23.04
CA ALA A 258 20.79 -10.78 -22.76
C ALA A 258 20.28 -10.75 -21.31
N ALA A 259 18.96 -10.89 -21.15
CA ALA A 259 18.30 -11.00 -19.87
C ALA A 259 18.73 -12.29 -19.14
N ASP A 260 18.81 -12.20 -17.82
CA ASP A 260 19.16 -13.30 -16.93
C ASP A 260 18.32 -13.31 -15.64
N GLY A 261 18.64 -14.22 -14.71
CA GLY A 261 17.95 -14.34 -13.43
C GLY A 261 18.08 -13.15 -12.47
N THR A 262 18.93 -12.17 -12.80
CA THR A 262 19.14 -10.93 -12.02
C THR A 262 18.45 -9.71 -12.63
N THR A 263 17.94 -9.84 -13.86
CA THR A 263 17.24 -8.75 -14.57
C THR A 263 15.98 -8.34 -13.82
N THR A 264 15.83 -7.04 -13.58
CA THR A 264 14.76 -6.49 -12.73
C THR A 264 13.49 -6.20 -13.52
N ALA A 265 12.37 -6.03 -12.81
CA ALA A 265 11.10 -5.65 -13.44
C ALA A 265 11.17 -4.27 -14.11
N MET A 266 11.93 -3.33 -13.54
CA MET A 266 12.18 -2.02 -14.15
C MET A 266 13.01 -2.13 -15.43
N SER A 267 14.07 -2.94 -15.44
CA SER A 267 14.83 -3.21 -16.68
C SER A 267 13.93 -3.78 -17.76
N PHE A 268 13.07 -4.76 -17.43
CA PHE A 268 12.07 -5.29 -18.35
C PHE A 268 11.05 -4.23 -18.82
N ALA A 269 10.56 -3.36 -17.94
CA ALA A 269 9.65 -2.27 -18.31
C ALA A 269 10.31 -1.27 -19.27
N LYS A 270 11.60 -0.97 -19.09
CA LYS A 270 12.39 -0.16 -20.03
C LYS A 270 12.66 -0.91 -21.33
N GLY A 271 12.76 -2.23 -21.28
CA GLY A 271 12.85 -3.15 -22.41
C GLY A 271 14.23 -3.15 -23.08
N GLY A 272 14.28 -3.76 -24.27
CA GLY A 272 15.47 -3.90 -25.10
C GLY A 272 15.11 -4.49 -26.45
N THR A 273 16.09 -4.96 -27.21
CA THR A 273 15.82 -5.71 -28.45
C THR A 273 15.14 -7.04 -28.12
N LYS A 274 14.40 -7.61 -29.08
CA LYS A 274 13.74 -8.91 -28.93
C LYS A 274 14.72 -10.01 -28.50
N ASP A 275 15.96 -9.97 -29.00
CA ASP A 275 16.98 -10.98 -28.71
C ASP A 275 17.54 -10.80 -27.29
N ASN A 276 17.72 -9.55 -26.83
CA ASN A 276 18.10 -9.29 -25.44
C ASN A 276 17.04 -9.77 -24.45
N LEU A 277 15.76 -9.67 -24.81
CA LEU A 277 14.64 -10.07 -23.94
C LEU A 277 14.44 -11.59 -23.83
N SER A 278 14.70 -12.34 -24.90
CA SER A 278 14.36 -13.77 -24.98
C SER A 278 15.54 -14.69 -25.25
N ASN A 279 16.77 -14.25 -24.98
CA ASN A 279 17.97 -15.06 -25.22
C ASN A 279 17.95 -16.34 -24.37
N ALA A 280 17.53 -16.21 -23.10
CA ALA A 280 17.48 -17.29 -22.13
C ALA A 280 16.10 -17.43 -21.50
N ASN A 281 15.81 -18.62 -20.98
CA ASN A 281 14.62 -18.91 -20.18
C ASN A 281 14.88 -18.81 -18.67
N THR A 282 16.09 -18.43 -18.25
CA THR A 282 16.51 -18.23 -16.85
C THR A 282 15.97 -16.98 -16.16
N PRO A 283 15.50 -15.90 -16.85
CA PRO A 283 14.90 -14.77 -16.16
C PRO A 283 13.70 -15.18 -15.31
N LYS A 284 13.47 -14.43 -14.23
CA LYS A 284 12.32 -14.67 -13.35
C LYS A 284 11.03 -14.26 -14.06
N ALA A 285 10.05 -15.15 -14.09
CA ALA A 285 8.72 -14.87 -14.64
C ALA A 285 8.06 -13.67 -13.96
N ALA A 286 8.26 -13.49 -12.66
CA ALA A 286 7.73 -12.35 -11.90
C ALA A 286 8.34 -11.01 -12.34
N ALA A 287 9.61 -10.99 -12.76
CA ALA A 287 10.27 -9.80 -13.27
C ALA A 287 9.72 -9.41 -14.65
N VAL A 288 9.55 -10.38 -15.55
CA VAL A 288 8.91 -10.17 -16.86
C VAL A 288 7.47 -9.69 -16.69
N ALA A 289 6.67 -10.38 -15.87
CA ALA A 289 5.29 -9.99 -15.57
C ALA A 289 5.19 -8.60 -14.91
N GLY A 290 6.16 -8.24 -14.04
CA GLY A 290 6.29 -6.90 -13.49
C GLY A 290 6.57 -5.84 -14.54
N GLY A 291 7.49 -6.12 -15.49
CA GLY A 291 7.73 -5.23 -16.63
C GLY A 291 6.50 -5.04 -17.51
N ILE A 292 5.75 -6.12 -17.77
CA ILE A 292 4.47 -6.09 -18.51
C ILE A 292 3.44 -5.23 -17.76
N ALA A 293 3.26 -5.43 -16.46
CA ALA A 293 2.33 -4.65 -15.66
C ALA A 293 2.69 -3.15 -15.65
N LEU A 294 3.97 -2.81 -15.48
CA LEU A 294 4.46 -1.43 -15.49
C LEU A 294 4.17 -0.76 -16.85
N ARG A 295 4.52 -1.39 -17.99
CA ARG A 295 4.18 -0.84 -19.31
C ARG A 295 2.68 -0.71 -19.55
N SER A 296 1.90 -1.66 -19.00
CA SER A 296 0.45 -1.70 -19.18
C SER A 296 -0.28 -0.60 -18.43
N LEU A 297 0.31 -0.03 -17.38
CA LEU A 297 -0.31 0.96 -16.50
C LEU A 297 0.28 2.36 -16.65
N VAL A 298 1.58 2.47 -16.93
CA VAL A 298 2.25 3.77 -17.04
C VAL A 298 1.98 4.41 -18.39
N LYS A 299 1.80 5.72 -18.37
CA LYS A 299 1.64 6.63 -19.50
C LYS A 299 2.66 6.32 -20.62
N ASP A 300 2.18 6.36 -21.86
CA ASP A 300 2.88 6.09 -23.12
C ASP A 300 3.47 4.66 -23.26
N GLY A 301 3.41 3.83 -22.21
CA GLY A 301 3.85 2.44 -22.27
C GLY A 301 3.06 1.61 -23.28
N LYS A 302 3.74 1.02 -24.25
CA LYS A 302 3.13 0.13 -25.26
C LYS A 302 3.81 -1.22 -25.25
N LEU A 303 3.00 -2.28 -25.30
CA LEU A 303 3.49 -3.63 -25.51
C LEU A 303 3.70 -3.88 -27.01
N ALA A 304 4.76 -4.61 -27.33
CA ALA A 304 5.07 -5.02 -28.68
C ALA A 304 4.14 -6.17 -29.10
N SER A 305 3.62 -6.12 -30.32
CA SER A 305 2.84 -7.22 -30.88
C SER A 305 3.27 -7.53 -32.31
N HIS A 306 3.00 -8.76 -32.75
CA HIS A 306 3.20 -9.20 -34.12
C HIS A 306 1.89 -9.11 -34.92
N ASN A 307 1.90 -9.55 -36.17
CA ASN A 307 0.71 -9.66 -37.00
C ASN A 307 -0.29 -10.74 -36.46
N ASP A 308 -1.39 -10.96 -37.20
CA ASP A 308 -2.36 -12.06 -37.02
C ASP A 308 -3.18 -12.05 -35.72
N ASN A 309 -3.72 -10.89 -35.33
CA ASN A 309 -4.51 -10.70 -34.09
C ASN A 309 -3.73 -10.93 -32.78
N SER A 310 -2.39 -10.98 -32.86
CA SER A 310 -1.57 -11.17 -31.65
C SER A 310 -1.70 -9.98 -30.68
N GLU A 311 -2.12 -8.80 -31.15
CA GLU A 311 -2.31 -7.62 -30.29
C GLU A 311 -3.34 -7.88 -29.19
N LYS A 312 -4.37 -8.70 -29.46
CA LYS A 312 -5.39 -9.07 -28.46
C LYS A 312 -4.82 -9.96 -27.38
N ALA A 313 -3.99 -10.94 -27.76
CA ALA A 313 -3.32 -11.83 -26.82
C ALA A 313 -2.28 -11.08 -25.97
N VAL A 314 -1.53 -10.15 -26.60
CA VAL A 314 -0.60 -9.27 -25.90
C VAL A 314 -1.32 -8.35 -24.93
N GLN A 315 -2.42 -7.72 -25.36
CA GLN A 315 -3.24 -6.88 -24.50
C GLN A 315 -3.83 -7.68 -23.34
N ALA A 316 -4.31 -8.90 -23.59
CA ALA A 316 -4.78 -9.79 -22.54
C ALA A 316 -3.69 -10.09 -21.50
N ALA A 317 -2.46 -10.39 -21.93
CA ALA A 317 -1.33 -10.56 -21.01
C ALA A 317 -1.06 -9.30 -20.18
N GLY A 318 -1.14 -8.12 -20.80
CA GLY A 318 -1.03 -6.82 -20.14
C GLY A 318 -2.11 -6.58 -19.07
N VAL A 319 -3.38 -6.86 -19.42
CA VAL A 319 -4.53 -6.75 -18.51
C VAL A 319 -4.43 -7.73 -17.35
N ILE A 320 -4.00 -8.97 -17.59
CA ILE A 320 -3.83 -9.97 -16.53
C ILE A 320 -2.71 -9.53 -15.56
N ALA A 321 -1.57 -9.08 -16.09
CA ALA A 321 -0.44 -8.63 -15.28
C ALA A 321 -0.82 -7.40 -14.43
N ALA A 322 -1.50 -6.42 -15.05
CA ALA A 322 -2.01 -5.24 -14.36
C ALA A 322 -2.99 -5.63 -13.24
N ASN A 323 -4.00 -6.46 -13.53
CA ASN A 323 -4.96 -6.92 -12.52
C ASN A 323 -4.29 -7.65 -11.35
N LYS A 324 -3.32 -8.55 -11.63
CA LYS A 324 -2.59 -9.24 -10.56
C LYS A 324 -1.83 -8.26 -9.66
N LEU A 325 -1.15 -7.27 -10.25
CA LEU A 325 -0.47 -6.23 -9.48
C LEU A 325 -1.46 -5.39 -8.65
N LEU A 326 -2.54 -4.90 -9.27
CA LEU A 326 -3.54 -4.05 -8.62
C LEU A 326 -4.17 -4.76 -7.42
N VAL A 327 -4.57 -6.04 -7.57
CA VAL A 327 -5.13 -6.84 -6.46
C VAL A 327 -4.14 -6.99 -5.31
N SER A 328 -2.86 -7.22 -5.62
CA SER A 328 -1.82 -7.35 -4.61
C SER A 328 -1.62 -6.05 -3.82
N VAL A 329 -1.62 -4.91 -4.53
CA VAL A 329 -1.54 -3.58 -3.91
C VAL A 329 -2.77 -3.29 -3.05
N GLU A 330 -3.97 -3.58 -3.55
CA GLU A 330 -5.23 -3.41 -2.82
C GLU A 330 -5.30 -4.26 -1.55
N ASP A 331 -4.95 -5.54 -1.65
CA ASP A 331 -4.93 -6.45 -0.51
C ASP A 331 -3.92 -6.01 0.55
N LEU A 332 -2.75 -5.52 0.12
CA LEU A 332 -1.74 -4.98 1.03
C LEU A 332 -2.26 -3.73 1.76
N ILE A 333 -2.89 -2.79 1.04
CA ILE A 333 -3.51 -1.60 1.64
C ILE A 333 -4.61 -2.02 2.62
N LYS A 334 -5.49 -2.94 2.23
CA LYS A 334 -6.55 -3.48 3.08
C LYS A 334 -6.01 -4.03 4.40
N LYS A 335 -5.03 -4.93 4.32
CA LYS A 335 -4.37 -5.52 5.49
C LYS A 335 -3.72 -4.46 6.37
N THR A 336 -3.07 -3.48 5.75
CA THR A 336 -2.39 -2.38 6.45
C THR A 336 -3.37 -1.59 7.27
N VAL A 337 -4.44 -1.10 6.64
CA VAL A 337 -5.36 -0.24 7.37
C VAL A 337 -6.17 -1.01 8.40
N LYS A 338 -6.61 -2.24 8.09
CA LYS A 338 -7.27 -3.10 9.08
C LYS A 338 -6.44 -3.22 10.36
N ASN A 339 -5.17 -3.59 10.22
CA ASN A 339 -4.27 -3.78 11.35
C ASN A 339 -3.96 -2.45 12.09
N VAL A 340 -3.87 -1.32 11.38
CA VAL A 340 -3.70 0.00 12.01
C VAL A 340 -4.91 0.37 12.87
N LEU A 341 -6.13 0.15 12.35
CA LEU A 341 -7.36 0.50 13.05
C LEU A 341 -7.65 -0.45 14.21
N GLU A 342 -7.38 -1.74 14.06
CA GLU A 342 -7.46 -2.70 15.17
C GLU A 342 -6.56 -2.27 16.32
N LYS A 343 -5.30 -1.90 16.05
CA LYS A 343 -4.37 -1.38 17.06
C LYS A 343 -4.84 -0.07 17.69
N ALA A 344 -5.42 0.84 16.90
CA ALA A 344 -5.97 2.09 17.42
C ALA A 344 -7.14 1.81 18.36
N LYS A 345 -8.09 0.97 17.93
CA LYS A 345 -9.25 0.55 18.72
C LYS A 345 -8.82 -0.10 20.04
N GLU A 346 -7.90 -1.06 20.00
CA GLU A 346 -7.40 -1.70 21.22
C GLU A 346 -6.83 -0.69 22.23
N LYS A 347 -6.06 0.29 21.76
CA LYS A 347 -5.47 1.33 22.63
C LYS A 347 -6.55 2.26 23.19
N ILE A 348 -7.52 2.65 22.38
CA ILE A 348 -8.66 3.49 22.80
C ILE A 348 -9.49 2.76 23.85
N ASP A 349 -9.82 1.49 23.61
CA ASP A 349 -10.62 0.68 24.54
C ASP A 349 -9.85 0.44 25.86
N LYS A 350 -8.53 0.22 25.81
CA LYS A 350 -7.67 0.15 27.01
C LYS A 350 -7.66 1.47 27.79
N ALA A 351 -7.61 2.62 27.12
CA ALA A 351 -7.61 3.92 27.77
C ALA A 351 -8.95 4.24 28.45
N ARG A 352 -10.06 3.73 27.89
CA ARG A 352 -11.42 3.91 28.40
C ARG A 352 -11.79 2.95 29.53
N ALA A 353 -11.09 1.83 29.65
CA ALA A 353 -11.39 0.84 30.67
C ALA A 353 -11.21 1.45 32.08
N PRO A 354 -12.17 1.25 33.00
CA PRO A 354 -12.02 1.71 34.38
C PRO A 354 -10.76 1.06 34.98
N LYS A 355 -9.87 1.87 35.56
CA LYS A 355 -8.74 1.34 36.33
C LYS A 355 -9.31 0.54 37.51
N ALA A 356 -8.86 -0.69 37.69
CA ALA A 356 -9.26 -1.50 38.84
C ALA A 356 -8.95 -0.72 40.13
N THR A 357 -10.00 -0.40 40.89
CA THR A 357 -9.90 0.12 42.24
C THR A 357 -9.32 -0.97 43.13
N GLY A 358 -7.99 -0.98 43.30
CA GLY A 358 -7.32 -1.96 44.14
C GLY A 358 -5.82 -2.04 43.90
N GLN A 359 -5.09 -0.97 44.21
CA GLN A 359 -3.69 -0.97 44.62
C GLN A 359 -3.40 0.44 45.13
N GLN A 360 -3.85 0.69 46.37
CA GLN A 360 -3.21 1.66 47.25
C GLN A 360 -1.99 0.98 47.88
#